data_AF-A0A4R6P0G3-F1
#
_entry.id   AF-A0A4R6P0G3-F1
#
_cell.length_a   1.000
_cell.length_b   1.000
_cell.length_c   1.000
_cell.angle_alpha   90.00
_cell.angle_beta   90.00
_cell.angle_gamma   90.00
#
_symmetry.space_group_name_H-M   'P 1'
#
loop_
_entity.id
_entity.type
_entity.pdbx_description
1 polymer ?
#
loop_
_entity_poly.entity_id
_entity_poly.type
_entity_poly.pdbx_seq_one_letter_code
_entity_poly.pdbx_strand_id
1 'polypeptide(L)'
;MPRDHPERAAFTINVEYRGNGRWAVTHLGRCYAADGSRSPESIPSERRDEWLATHRFPFNEALALAKQIAPHLRVGRWGVAEALAVENDT
;
A
#
# COMPACT_ATOMS: atom_id res chain seq x y z
N MET A 1 11.70 7.47 1.80
CA MET A 1 12.98 6.84 1.42
C MET A 1 13.47 7.47 0.11
N PRO A 2 14.78 7.71 -0.08
CA PRO A 2 15.34 8.22 -1.33
C PRO A 2 14.91 7.39 -2.55
N ARG A 3 14.85 8.03 -3.73
CA ARG A 3 14.29 7.43 -4.95
C ARG A 3 15.05 6.16 -5.39
N ASP A 4 16.38 6.19 -5.27
CA ASP A 4 17.26 5.14 -5.78
C ASP A 4 17.68 4.13 -4.70
N HIS A 5 17.09 4.21 -3.50
CA HIS A 5 17.39 3.29 -2.41
C HIS A 5 16.83 1.88 -2.70
N PRO A 6 17.61 0.80 -2.51
CA PRO A 6 17.18 -0.57 -2.85
C PRO A 6 15.90 -1.01 -2.13
N GLU A 7 15.73 -0.63 -0.87
CA GLU A 7 14.52 -0.95 -0.09
C GLU A 7 13.33 0.00 -0.33
N ARG A 8 13.41 0.95 -1.27
CA ARG A 8 12.34 1.94 -1.49
C ARG A 8 10.98 1.27 -1.68
N ALA A 9 10.93 0.18 -2.44
CA ALA A 9 9.71 -0.58 -2.69
C ALA A 9 9.06 -1.09 -1.40
N ALA A 10 9.86 -1.46 -0.40
CA ALA A 10 9.35 -1.92 0.90
C ALA A 10 8.68 -0.79 1.70
N PHE A 11 9.06 0.46 1.46
CA PHE A 11 8.53 1.62 2.16
C PHE A 11 7.65 2.54 1.29
N THR A 12 7.13 2.02 0.17
CA THR A 12 6.26 2.76 -0.74
C THR A 12 4.84 2.21 -0.71
N ILE A 13 3.86 3.06 -0.39
CA ILE A 13 2.43 2.81 -0.66
C ILE A 13 2.11 3.33 -2.05
N ASN A 14 1.40 2.54 -2.86
CA ASN A 14 0.94 2.97 -4.19
C ASN A 14 -0.57 3.20 -4.19
N VAL A 15 -1.00 4.12 -5.06
CA VAL A 15 -2.40 4.31 -5.44
C VAL A 15 -2.49 3.95 -6.92
N GLU A 16 -3.07 2.80 -7.21
CA GLU A 16 -3.02 2.18 -8.54
C GLU A 16 -4.41 2.15 -9.19
N TYR A 17 -4.49 2.60 -10.45
CA TYR A 17 -5.74 2.52 -11.20
C TYR A 17 -6.05 1.07 -11.56
N ARG A 18 -7.32 0.66 -11.39
CA ARG A 18 -7.79 -0.71 -11.60
C ARG A 18 -9.00 -0.81 -12.53
N GLY A 19 -9.32 0.28 -13.24
CA GLY A 19 -10.45 0.35 -14.17
C GLY A 19 -11.72 0.91 -13.53
N ASN A 20 -12.71 1.26 -14.36
CA ASN A 20 -14.03 1.74 -13.95
C ASN A 20 -14.01 2.94 -12.98
N GLY A 21 -13.04 3.84 -13.13
CA GLY A 21 -12.87 4.98 -12.23
C GLY A 21 -12.43 4.60 -10.81
N ARG A 22 -12.06 3.33 -10.57
CA ARG A 22 -11.67 2.82 -9.27
C ARG A 22 -10.17 2.55 -9.16
N TRP A 23 -9.68 2.76 -7.95
CA TRP A 23 -8.28 2.70 -7.56
C TRP A 23 -8.09 1.77 -6.38
N ALA A 24 -6.92 1.16 -6.27
CA ALA A 24 -6.52 0.35 -5.13
C ALA A 24 -5.34 1.00 -4.41
N VAL A 25 -5.34 0.93 -3.08
CA VAL A 25 -4.16 1.28 -2.28
C VAL A 25 -3.36 0.00 -2.05
N THR A 26 -2.11 -0.05 -2.52
CA THR A 26 -1.30 -1.27 -2.51
C THR A 26 0.03 -1.11 -1.80
N HIS A 27 0.50 -2.22 -1.22
CA HIS A 27 1.84 -2.35 -0.63
C HIS A 27 2.31 -3.80 -0.73
N LEU A 28 3.48 -4.04 -1.31
CA LEU A 28 4.09 -5.37 -1.42
C LEU A 28 3.11 -6.47 -1.90
N GLY A 29 2.33 -6.16 -2.94
CA GLY A 29 1.35 -7.09 -3.53
C GLY A 29 0.05 -7.29 -2.75
N ARG A 30 -0.18 -6.50 -1.69
CA ARG A 30 -1.44 -6.51 -0.92
C ARG A 30 -2.26 -5.26 -1.21
N CYS A 31 -3.58 -5.39 -1.19
CA CYS A 31 -4.53 -4.29 -1.26
C CYS A 31 -5.03 -3.93 0.14
N TYR A 32 -5.13 -2.64 0.44
CA TYR A 32 -5.74 -2.15 1.67
C TYR A 32 -7.24 -1.97 1.55
N ALA A 33 -7.93 -2.25 2.65
CA ALA A 33 -9.31 -1.89 2.90
C ALA A 33 -9.40 -0.55 3.65
N ALA A 34 -10.60 0.03 3.72
CA ALA A 34 -10.83 1.31 4.39
C ALA A 34 -10.55 1.28 5.91
N ASP A 35 -10.64 0.11 6.54
CA ASP A 35 -10.33 -0.10 7.96
C ASP A 35 -8.82 -0.28 8.23
N GLY A 36 -7.98 -0.20 7.18
CA GLY A 36 -6.54 -0.41 7.27
C GLY A 36 -6.10 -1.87 7.25
N SER A 37 -7.04 -2.83 7.22
CA SER A 37 -6.73 -4.23 6.96
C SER A 37 -6.20 -4.39 5.53
N ARG A 38 -5.45 -5.48 5.28
CA ARG A 38 -4.88 -5.74 3.96
C ARG A 38 -5.03 -7.20 3.57
N SER A 39 -5.41 -7.43 2.32
CA SER A 39 -5.52 -8.77 1.74
C SER A 39 -4.66 -8.88 0.47
N PRO A 40 -4.21 -10.08 0.08
CA PRO A 40 -3.67 -10.29 -1.26
C PRO A 40 -4.69 -9.84 -2.32
N GLU A 41 -4.21 -9.41 -3.48
CA GLU A 41 -5.11 -9.16 -4.60
C GLU A 41 -5.86 -10.46 -4.97
N SER A 42 -7.19 -10.44 -4.87
CA SER A 42 -8.03 -11.60 -5.19
C SER A 42 -7.83 -12.00 -6.64
N ILE A 43 -7.71 -13.31 -6.92
CA ILE A 43 -7.55 -13.82 -8.29
C ILE A 43 -8.83 -13.57 -9.10
N PRO A 44 -8.75 -13.38 -10.43
CA PRO A 44 -9.90 -13.00 -11.24
C PRO A 44 -11.13 -13.91 -11.08
N SER A 45 -10.93 -15.23 -10.96
CA SER A 45 -12.00 -16.22 -10.80
C SER A 45 -12.68 -16.20 -9.44
N GLU A 46 -12.05 -15.62 -8.42
CA GLU A 46 -12.57 -15.50 -7.05
C GLU A 46 -12.91 -14.06 -6.68
N ARG A 47 -12.73 -13.12 -7.60
CA ARG A 47 -12.92 -11.69 -7.36
C ARG A 47 -14.40 -11.35 -7.35
N ARG A 48 -14.98 -11.45 -6.16
CA ARG A 48 -16.38 -11.11 -5.88
C ARG A 48 -16.56 -9.60 -5.72
N ASP A 49 -17.79 -9.14 -5.94
CA ASP A 49 -18.17 -7.73 -5.79
C ASP A 49 -17.91 -7.19 -4.39
N GLU A 50 -18.08 -8.02 -3.35
CA GLU A 50 -17.77 -7.68 -1.97
C GLU A 50 -16.28 -7.34 -1.80
N TRP A 51 -15.38 -8.13 -2.39
CA TRP A 51 -13.95 -7.85 -2.32
C TRP A 51 -13.60 -6.55 -3.04
N LEU A 52 -14.23 -6.31 -4.21
CA LEU A 52 -14.08 -5.07 -4.96
C LEU A 52 -14.59 -3.86 -4.15
N ALA A 53 -15.75 -3.96 -3.50
CA ALA A 53 -16.28 -2.89 -2.66
C ALA A 53 -15.34 -2.55 -1.50
N THR A 54 -14.69 -3.56 -0.92
CA THR A 54 -13.76 -3.37 0.20
C THR A 54 -12.40 -2.78 -0.22
N HIS A 55 -11.91 -3.06 -1.43
CA HIS A 55 -10.54 -2.74 -1.84
C HIS A 55 -10.43 -1.85 -3.09
N ARG A 56 -11.54 -1.26 -3.56
CA ARG A 56 -11.58 -0.38 -4.72
C ARG A 56 -12.33 0.89 -4.40
N PHE A 57 -11.63 2.01 -4.51
CA PHE A 57 -12.11 3.32 -4.08
C PHE A 57 -12.12 4.31 -5.25
N PRO A 58 -12.91 5.38 -5.17
CA PRO A 58 -12.65 6.60 -5.94
C PRO A 58 -11.23 7.12 -5.69
N PHE A 59 -10.65 7.83 -6.65
CA PHE A 59 -9.25 8.31 -6.57
C PHE A 59 -8.96 9.10 -5.29
N ASN A 60 -9.83 10.04 -4.93
CA ASN A 60 -9.62 10.92 -3.78
C ASN A 60 -9.63 10.13 -2.46
N GLU A 61 -10.50 9.13 -2.34
CA GLU A 61 -10.56 8.25 -1.16
C GLU A 61 -9.33 7.36 -1.09
N ALA A 62 -8.91 6.76 -2.21
CA ALA A 62 -7.68 5.97 -2.26
C ALA A 62 -6.45 6.81 -1.86
N LEU A 63 -6.37 8.06 -2.34
CA LEU A 63 -5.29 8.96 -2.01
C LEU A 63 -5.31 9.38 -0.53
N ALA A 64 -6.48 9.65 0.03
CA ALA A 64 -6.63 9.96 1.45
C ALA A 64 -6.20 8.78 2.33
N LEU A 65 -6.66 7.57 2.00
CA LEU A 65 -6.29 6.34 2.70
C LEU A 65 -4.78 6.08 2.63
N ALA A 66 -4.17 6.24 1.45
CA ALA A 66 -2.72 6.10 1.29
C ALA A 66 -1.93 7.08 2.17
N LYS A 67 -2.38 8.34 2.26
CA LYS A 67 -1.76 9.35 3.14
C LYS A 67 -1.92 9.04 4.63
N GLN A 68 -3.01 8.38 5.02
CA GLN A 68 -3.21 7.91 6.40
C GLN A 68 -2.29 6.72 6.71
N ILE A 69 -2.10 5.79 5.77
CA ILE A 69 -1.30 4.59 5.99
C ILE A 69 0.21 4.90 5.96
N ALA A 70 0.66 5.75 5.03
CA ALA A 70 2.08 5.94 4.76
C ALA A 70 2.96 6.28 6.00
N PRO A 71 2.53 7.16 6.94
CA PRO A 71 3.31 7.46 8.15
C PRO A 71 3.45 6.28 9.11
N HIS A 72 2.54 5.30 9.04
CA HIS A 72 2.49 4.14 9.93
C HIS A 72 3.04 2.87 9.29
N LEU A 73 3.57 2.96 8.07
CA LEU A 73 4.10 1.81 7.36
C LEU A 73 5.34 1.26 8.07
N ARG A 74 5.27 -0.01 8.49
CA ARG A 74 6.39 -0.76 9.05
C ARG A 74 6.66 -2.02 8.22
N VAL A 75 7.94 -2.31 8.01
CA VAL A 75 8.43 -3.53 7.37
C VAL A 75 9.22 -4.32 8.42
N GLY A 76 8.62 -5.42 8.91
CA GLY A 76 9.13 -6.09 10.11
C GLY A 76 9.09 -5.16 11.32
N ARG A 77 10.24 -4.98 11.98
CA ARG A 77 10.37 -4.05 13.13
C ARG A 77 10.62 -2.59 12.72
N TRP A 78 10.97 -2.35 11.46
CA TRP A 78 11.53 -1.08 11.00
C TRP A 78 10.47 -0.17 10.38
N GLY A 79 10.46 1.10 10.78
CA GLY A 79 9.88 2.18 10.01
C GLY A 79 10.92 2.79 9.07
N VAL A 80 10.52 3.78 8.28
CA VAL A 80 11.40 4.43 7.28
C VAL A 80 12.62 5.07 7.94
N ALA A 81 12.43 5.74 9.08
CA ALA A 81 13.52 6.44 9.77
C ALA A 81 14.54 5.46 10.34
N GLU A 82 14.08 4.36 10.95
CA GLU A 82 14.96 3.35 11.52
C GLU A 82 15.71 2.56 10.44
N ALA A 83 15.08 2.26 9.30
CA ALA A 83 15.75 1.60 8.17
C ALA A 83 16.90 2.45 7.60
N LEU A 84 16.69 3.77 7.46
CA LEU A 84 17.73 4.71 7.01
C LEU A 84 18.87 4.86 8.02
N ALA A 85 18.60 4.75 9.32
CA ALA A 85 19.64 4.86 10.34
C ALA A 85 20.60 3.65 10.33
N VAL A 86 20.09 2.44 10.18
CA VAL A 86 20.92 1.21 10.13
C VAL A 86 21.86 1.20 8.92
N GLU A 87 21.41 1.67 7.76
CA GLU A 87 22.25 1.74 6.56
C GLU A 87 23.49 2.61 6.76
N ASN A 88 23.37 3.71 7.51
CA ASN A 88 24.51 4.62 7.75
C ASN A 88 25.54 4.08 8.77
N ASP A 89 25.19 3.04 9.53
CA ASP A 89 26.05 2.41 10.55
C ASP A 89 26.78 1.15 10.03
N THR A 90 26.58 0.75 8.76
CA THR A 90 27.14 -0.48 8.15
C THR A 90 28.09 -0.16 7.00
#